data_AF-A0A1G2S6P5-F1
#
_entry.id   AF-A0A1G2S6P5-F1
#
_cell.length_a   1.000
_cell.length_b   1.000
_cell.length_c   1.000
_cell.angle_alpha   90.00
_cell.angle_beta   90.00
_cell.angle_gamma   90.00
#
_symmetry.space_group_name_H-M   'P 1'
#
loop_
_entity.id
_entity.type
_entity.pdbx_description
1 polymer ?
#
loop_
_entity_poly.entity_id
_entity_poly.type
_entity_poly.pdbx_seq_one_letter_code
_entity_poly.pdbx_strand_id
1 'polypeptide(L)'
;MTTKTLDLNNIERKIFWALLALLGIVSAFYLYSVLSLTLAVVDRNDMNRRAHEIANSAGILEAEYLAQANSVTLAYAQNLGFREVNAKFTGDNGARLSVAR
;
A
#
# COMPACT_ATOMS: atom_id res chain seq x y z
N MET A 1 18.10 -74.00 9.09
CA MET A 1 18.29 -72.80 9.93
C MET A 1 19.06 -71.78 9.09
N THR A 2 18.38 -70.82 8.49
CA THR A 2 18.97 -69.84 7.56
C THR A 2 19.42 -68.62 8.35
N THR A 3 20.72 -68.50 8.59
CA THR A 3 21.32 -67.32 9.23
C THR A 3 21.41 -66.19 8.20
N LYS A 4 20.55 -65.18 8.32
CA LYS A 4 20.68 -63.93 7.56
C LYS A 4 21.80 -63.10 8.19
N THR A 5 22.97 -63.10 7.57
CA THR A 5 24.01 -62.12 7.89
C THR A 5 23.59 -60.79 7.30
N LEU A 6 23.32 -59.79 8.14
CA LEU A 6 23.09 -58.42 7.68
C LEU A 6 24.39 -57.88 7.09
N ASP A 7 24.39 -57.62 5.79
CA ASP A 7 25.51 -56.98 5.09
C ASP A 7 25.51 -55.47 5.41
N LEU A 8 26.08 -55.13 6.58
CA LEU A 8 26.08 -53.78 7.18
C LEU A 8 26.63 -52.69 6.23
N ASN A 9 27.56 -53.05 5.36
CA ASN A 9 28.20 -52.17 4.38
C ASN A 9 27.19 -51.52 3.41
N ASN A 10 26.09 -52.23 3.08
CA ASN A 10 25.09 -51.70 2.16
C ASN A 10 24.16 -50.68 2.83
N ILE A 11 23.92 -50.84 4.13
CA ILE A 11 23.08 -49.93 4.93
C ILE A 11 23.82 -48.61 5.19
N GLU A 12 25.08 -48.67 5.59
CA GLU A 12 25.91 -47.49 5.85
C GLU A 12 26.03 -46.59 4.61
N ARG A 13 26.27 -47.18 3.44
CA ARG A 13 26.33 -46.46 2.17
C ARG A 13 25.02 -45.75 1.85
N LYS A 14 23.88 -46.41 2.09
CA LYS A 14 22.56 -45.83 1.84
C LYS A 14 22.26 -44.67 2.79
N ILE A 15 22.66 -44.78 4.05
CA ILE A 15 22.55 -43.69 5.05
C ILE A 15 23.43 -42.51 4.64
N PHE A 16 24.66 -42.76 4.21
CA PHE A 16 25.56 -41.71 3.74
C PHE A 16 24.95 -40.90 2.58
N TRP A 17 24.43 -41.58 1.55
CA TRP A 17 23.77 -40.90 0.43
C TRP A 17 22.50 -40.16 0.84
N ALA A 18 21.73 -40.70 1.79
CA ALA A 18 20.55 -40.02 2.32
C ALA A 18 20.92 -38.73 3.07
N LEU A 19 21.96 -38.78 3.91
CA LEU A 19 22.47 -37.59 4.61
C LEU A 19 23.06 -36.56 3.65
N LEU A 20 23.78 -37.01 2.62
CA LEU A 20 24.32 -36.13 1.59
C LEU A 20 23.20 -35.43 0.80
N ALA A 21 22.16 -36.18 0.42
CA ALA A 21 20.99 -35.61 -0.25
C ALA A 21 20.25 -34.62 0.66
N LEU A 22 20.07 -34.95 1.93
CA LEU A 22 19.45 -34.06 2.92
C LEU A 22 20.25 -32.77 3.08
N LEU A 23 21.58 -32.86 3.18
CA LEU A 23 22.47 -31.70 3.26
C LEU A 23 22.32 -30.81 2.02
N GLY A 24 22.25 -31.42 0.83
CA GLY A 24 22.00 -30.71 -0.42
C GLY A 24 20.65 -29.98 -0.42
N ILE A 25 19.57 -30.66 0.00
CA ILE A 25 18.23 -30.08 0.09
C ILE A 25 18.21 -28.91 1.07
N VAL A 26 18.79 -29.07 2.26
CA VAL A 26 18.83 -28.02 3.28
C VAL A 26 19.64 -26.81 2.79
N SER A 27 20.76 -27.05 2.12
CA SER A 27 21.59 -25.98 1.55
C SER A 27 20.87 -25.22 0.44
N ALA A 28 20.21 -25.94 -0.47
CA ALA A 28 19.42 -25.34 -1.54
C ALA A 28 18.22 -24.54 -0.98
N PHE A 29 17.52 -25.10 0.00
CA PHE A 29 16.41 -24.42 0.67
C PHE A 29 16.89 -23.13 1.35
N TYR A 30 18.02 -23.19 2.08
CA TYR A 30 18.60 -22.00 2.71
C TYR A 30 18.92 -20.91 1.70
N LEU A 31 19.62 -21.23 0.61
CA LEU A 31 19.95 -20.27 -0.44
C LEU A 31 18.70 -19.66 -1.08
N TYR A 32 17.69 -20.49 -1.36
CA TYR A 32 16.40 -20.06 -1.89
C TYR A 32 15.69 -19.10 -0.93
N SER A 33 15.62 -19.43 0.36
CA SER A 33 14.99 -18.59 1.38
C SER A 33 15.69 -17.24 1.53
N VAL A 34 17.03 -17.22 1.54
CA VAL A 34 17.80 -15.97 1.61
C VAL A 34 17.55 -15.09 0.38
N LEU A 35 17.55 -15.68 -0.81
CA LEU A 35 17.25 -14.96 -2.05
C LEU A 35 15.82 -14.39 -2.02
N SER A 36 14.83 -15.21 -1.68
CA SER A 36 13.43 -14.80 -1.62
C SER A 36 13.22 -13.67 -0.60
N LEU A 37 13.82 -13.78 0.59
CA LEU A 37 13.75 -12.73 1.61
C LEU A 37 14.36 -11.42 1.13
N THR A 38 15.51 -11.49 0.45
CA THR A 38 16.20 -10.31 -0.07
C THR A 38 15.35 -9.59 -1.11
N LEU A 39 14.79 -10.34 -2.07
CA LEU A 39 13.90 -9.78 -3.09
C LEU A 39 12.65 -9.16 -2.48
N ALA A 40 12.01 -9.84 -1.52
CA ALA A 40 10.82 -9.32 -0.85
C ALA A 40 11.08 -8.01 -0.10
N VAL A 41 12.27 -7.86 0.52
CA VAL A 41 12.67 -6.61 1.19
C VAL A 41 12.89 -5.49 0.17
N VAL A 42 13.55 -5.78 -0.95
CA VAL A 42 13.77 -4.79 -2.02
C VAL A 42 12.43 -4.32 -2.60
N ASP A 43 11.54 -5.26 -2.93
CA ASP A 43 10.21 -4.94 -3.46
C ASP A 43 9.40 -4.08 -2.48
N ARG A 44 9.42 -4.44 -1.19
CA ARG A 44 8.76 -3.64 -0.14
C ARG A 44 9.33 -2.23 -0.07
N ASN A 45 10.64 -2.07 -0.16
CA ASN A 45 11.28 -0.76 -0.14
C ASN A 45 10.89 0.08 -1.36
N ASP A 46 10.83 -0.52 -2.54
CA ASP A 46 10.40 0.17 -3.77
C ASP A 46 8.93 0.60 -3.67
N MET A 47 8.06 -0.28 -3.17
CA MET A 47 6.65 0.05 -2.92
C MET A 47 6.51 1.21 -1.91
N ASN A 48 7.29 1.18 -0.83
CA ASN A 48 7.26 2.25 0.17
C ASN A 48 7.72 3.59 -0.42
N ARG A 49 8.78 3.57 -1.25
CA ARG A 49 9.26 4.77 -1.97
C ARG A 49 8.17 5.32 -2.89
N ARG A 50 7.54 4.49 -3.71
CA ARG A 50 6.44 4.91 -4.60
C ARG A 50 5.25 5.45 -3.82
N ALA A 51 4.91 4.84 -2.69
CA ALA A 51 3.84 5.34 -1.81
C ALA A 51 4.16 6.73 -1.27
N HIS A 52 5.41 6.97 -0.84
CA HIS A 52 5.87 8.30 -0.42
C HIS A 52 5.85 9.33 -1.56
N GLU A 53 6.26 8.94 -2.77
CA GLU A 53 6.20 9.82 -3.96
C GLU A 53 4.76 10.22 -4.31
N ILE A 54 3.83 9.27 -4.27
CA ILE A 54 2.40 9.55 -4.49
C ILE A 54 1.84 10.45 -3.38
N ALA A 55 2.14 10.15 -2.11
CA ALA A 55 1.67 10.96 -0.99
C ALA A 55 2.18 12.40 -1.07
N ASN A 56 3.45 12.59 -1.44
CA ASN A 56 4.03 13.91 -1.63
C ASN A 56 3.37 14.65 -2.81
N SER A 57 3.15 13.96 -3.93
CA SER A 57 2.50 14.54 -5.11
C SER A 57 1.05 14.95 -4.81
N ALA A 58 0.32 14.12 -4.06
CA ALA A 58 -1.02 14.45 -3.58
C ALA A 58 -1.01 15.66 -2.65
N GLY A 59 -0.07 15.74 -1.71
CA GLY A 59 0.06 16.88 -0.81
C GLY A 59 0.36 18.19 -1.54
N ILE A 60 1.19 18.16 -2.59
CA ILE A 60 1.44 19.33 -3.44
C ILE A 60 0.14 19.75 -4.15
N LEU A 61 -0.59 18.79 -4.72
CA LEU A 61 -1.85 19.08 -5.41
C LEU A 61 -2.93 19.62 -4.47
N GLU A 62 -3.02 19.10 -3.25
CA GLU A 62 -3.92 19.61 -2.21
C GLU A 62 -3.57 21.04 -1.81
N ALA A 63 -2.27 21.35 -1.67
CA ALA A 63 -1.83 22.71 -1.38
C ALA A 63 -2.17 23.68 -2.52
N GLU A 64 -2.01 23.26 -3.78
CA GLU A 64 -2.39 24.05 -4.95
C GLU A 64 -3.91 24.27 -5.01
N TYR A 65 -4.70 23.22 -4.79
CA TYR A 65 -6.15 23.30 -4.71
C TYR A 65 -6.61 24.28 -3.63
N LEU A 66 -6.03 24.21 -2.43
CA LEU A 66 -6.36 25.12 -1.33
C LEU A 66 -5.95 26.57 -1.64
N ALA A 67 -4.79 26.78 -2.27
CA ALA A 67 -4.38 28.10 -2.71
C ALA A 67 -5.36 28.70 -3.72
N GLN A 68 -5.81 27.90 -4.69
CA GLN A 68 -6.78 28.34 -5.67
C GLN A 68 -8.18 28.55 -5.07
N ALA A 69 -8.64 27.67 -4.18
CA ALA A 69 -9.90 27.84 -3.47
C ALA A 69 -9.91 29.14 -2.64
N ASN A 70 -8.82 29.46 -1.95
CA ASN A 70 -8.67 30.71 -1.19
C ASN A 70 -8.62 31.96 -2.09
N SER A 71 -8.25 31.81 -3.36
CA SER A 71 -8.26 32.93 -4.32
C SER A 71 -9.68 33.34 -4.75
N VAL A 72 -10.66 32.42 -4.66
CA VAL A 72 -12.06 32.67 -5.00
C VAL A 72 -12.76 33.35 -3.82
N THR A 73 -12.56 34.66 -3.71
CA THR A 73 -13.22 35.50 -2.70
C THR A 73 -14.40 36.27 -3.29
N LEU A 74 -15.34 36.72 -2.43
CA LEU A 74 -16.43 37.60 -2.85
C LEU A 74 -15.88 38.88 -3.52
N ALA A 75 -14.79 39.43 -2.98
CA ALA A 75 -14.10 40.58 -3.56
C ALA A 75 -13.55 40.28 -4.97
N TYR A 76 -13.00 39.09 -5.18
CA TYR A 76 -12.57 38.63 -6.51
C TYR A 76 -13.75 38.51 -7.48
N ALA A 77 -14.88 37.93 -7.05
CA ALA A 77 -16.10 37.83 -7.86
C ALA A 77 -16.68 39.22 -8.21
N GLN A 78 -16.71 40.15 -7.24
CA GLN A 78 -17.16 41.52 -7.45
C GLN A 78 -16.24 42.30 -8.41
N ASN A 79 -14.92 42.08 -8.33
CA ASN A 79 -13.95 42.63 -9.30
C ASN A 79 -14.14 42.09 -10.72
N LEU A 80 -14.59 40.84 -10.87
CA LEU A 80 -14.99 40.27 -12.16
C LEU A 80 -16.33 40.81 -12.70
N GLY A 81 -17.01 41.69 -11.96
CA GLY A 81 -18.28 42.29 -12.36
C GLY A 81 -19.50 41.46 -11.97
N PHE A 82 -19.33 40.37 -11.22
CA PHE A 82 -20.47 39.65 -10.64
C PHE A 82 -21.08 40.50 -9.53
N ARG A 83 -22.39 40.76 -9.65
CA ARG A 83 -23.18 41.46 -8.65
C ARG A 83 -24.12 40.45 -7.99
N GLU A 84 -24.23 40.52 -6.66
CA GLU A 84 -25.20 39.72 -5.92
C GLU A 84 -26.60 40.03 -6.46
N VAL A 85 -27.21 39.04 -7.11
CA VAL A 85 -28.60 39.12 -7.53
C VAL A 85 -29.44 38.76 -6.31
N ASN A 86 -30.18 39.72 -5.77
CA ASN A 86 -31.24 39.44 -4.81
C ASN A 86 -32.36 38.70 -5.57
N ALA A 87 -32.18 37.39 -5.76
CA ALA A 87 -33.19 36.53 -6.29
C ALA A 87 -34.30 36.47 -5.25
N LYS A 88 -35.26 37.38 -5.37
CA LYS A 88 -36.57 37.26 -4.75
C LYS A 88 -37.18 36.01 -5.37
N PHE A 89 -36.93 34.85 -4.77
CA PHE A 89 -37.71 33.66 -5.06
C PHE A 89 -39.16 34.09 -4.87
N THR A 90 -39.90 34.18 -5.96
CA THR A 90 -41.34 34.40 -5.94
C THR A 90 -41.98 33.10 -5.44
N GLY A 91 -41.78 32.85 -4.15
CA GLY A 91 -42.46 31.89 -3.31
C GLY A 91 -43.18 32.70 -2.26
N ASP A 92 -44.37 33.15 -2.65
CA ASP A 92 -45.52 33.56 -1.84
C ASP A 92 -45.32 33.63 -0.31
N ASN A 93 -45.37 34.87 0.18
CA ASN A 93 -45.93 35.33 1.45
C ASN A 93 -45.97 34.37 2.67
N GLY A 94 -45.16 34.71 3.67
CA GLY A 94 -45.70 34.85 5.04
C GLY A 94 -45.86 33.60 5.90
N ALA A 95 -44.85 32.73 6.00
CA ALA A 95 -44.77 31.78 7.13
C ALA A 95 -43.58 32.12 8.04
N ARG A 96 -43.89 32.81 9.14
CA ARG A 96 -43.01 32.91 10.31
C ARG A 96 -42.79 31.50 10.87
N LEU A 97 -41.62 30.90 10.63
CA LEU A 97 -41.17 29.76 11.41
C LEU A 97 -40.24 30.26 12.52
N SER A 98 -40.87 30.44 13.68
CA SER A 98 -40.22 30.58 14.99
C SER A 98 -39.35 29.36 15.25
N VAL A 99 -38.02 29.52 15.22
CA VAL A 99 -37.12 28.58 15.88
C VAL A 99 -36.91 29.11 17.29
N ALA A 100 -37.64 28.50 18.23
CA ALA A 100 -37.45 28.71 19.66
C ALA A 100 -36.06 28.21 20.08
N ARG A 101 -35.54 28.85 21.13
CA ARG A 101 -34.29 28.58 21.85
C ARG A 101 -34.01 27.10 22.10
#